data_AF-A0A521A7M2-F1
#
_entry.id   AF-A0A521A7M2-F1
#
_cell.length_a   1.000
_cell.length_b   1.000
_cell.length_c   1.000
_cell.angle_alpha   90.00
_cell.angle_beta   90.00
_cell.angle_gamma   90.00
#
_symmetry.space_group_name_H-M   'P 1'
#
loop_
_entity.id
_entity.type
_entity.pdbx_description
1 polymer ?
#
loop_
_entity_poly.entity_id
_entity_poly.type
_entity_poly.pdbx_seq_one_letter_code
_entity_poly.pdbx_strand_id
1 'polypeptide(L)'
;FCTFLFFSTISIAQETLSDDLPYYEIPDYPESYTACTVAARMIDGLGFRYYWATEGLRDVDLVYKPSEDGRTTAETIDHLYGLSKVIVNATLKKPNSGGDEAEMTFAEKRKKTLENFKTAADILRKSDDLSQFTLIFERGGNSSEFPFWNNINGPIEDAVWHCGQVVLLRRASGNPFNSKASVFMGKLRN
;
A
#
# COMPACT_ATOMS: atom_id res chain seq x y z
N PHE A 1 -39.41 -35.16 37.79
CA PHE A 1 -39.26 -33.84 37.14
C PHE A 1 -37.79 -33.71 36.75
N CYS A 2 -37.42 -34.11 35.54
CA CYS A 2 -36.03 -34.01 35.06
C CYS A 2 -35.94 -32.86 34.06
N THR A 3 -35.35 -31.75 34.48
CA THR A 3 -35.15 -30.57 33.65
C THR A 3 -33.85 -30.76 32.85
N PHE A 4 -33.96 -30.98 31.54
CA PHE A 4 -32.82 -30.96 30.62
C PHE A 4 -32.47 -29.51 30.29
N LEU A 5 -31.28 -29.06 30.71
CA LEU A 5 -30.69 -27.79 30.33
C LEU A 5 -30.03 -27.94 28.95
N PHE A 6 -30.66 -27.39 27.91
CA PHE A 6 -30.06 -27.23 26.59
C PHE A 6 -29.07 -26.06 26.62
N PHE A 7 -27.77 -26.36 26.65
CA PHE A 7 -26.73 -25.38 26.34
C PHE A 7 -26.71 -25.14 24.83
N SER A 8 -27.25 -24.00 24.41
CA SER A 8 -27.09 -23.52 23.03
C SER A 8 -25.67 -23.01 22.87
N THR A 9 -24.84 -23.77 22.15
CA THR A 9 -23.54 -23.28 21.67
C THR A 9 -23.80 -22.19 20.64
N ILE A 10 -23.53 -20.94 20.99
CA ILE A 10 -23.46 -19.85 20.02
C ILE A 10 -22.22 -20.13 19.17
N SER A 11 -22.42 -20.73 18.00
CA SER A 11 -21.40 -20.73 16.95
C SER A 11 -21.19 -19.28 16.54
N ILE A 12 -20.10 -18.68 17.01
CA ILE A 12 -19.57 -17.46 16.41
C ILE A 12 -19.10 -17.89 15.02
N ALA A 13 -19.93 -17.65 14.01
CA ALA A 13 -19.49 -17.70 12.63
C ALA A 13 -18.36 -16.67 12.53
N GLN A 14 -17.15 -17.14 12.27
CA GLN A 14 -16.06 -16.28 11.85
C GLN A 14 -16.50 -15.69 10.52
N GLU A 15 -16.94 -14.42 10.53
CA GLU A 15 -17.13 -13.66 9.31
C GLU A 15 -15.82 -13.75 8.54
N THR A 16 -15.81 -14.53 7.47
CA THR A 16 -14.79 -14.41 6.45
C THR A 16 -14.99 -13.02 5.85
N LEU A 17 -14.21 -12.05 6.32
CA LEU A 17 -14.03 -10.79 5.63
C LEU A 17 -13.56 -11.14 4.21
N SER A 18 -14.49 -11.24 3.26
CA SER A 18 -14.18 -11.04 1.86
C SER A 18 -13.91 -9.54 1.68
N ASP A 19 -12.80 -9.09 2.25
CA ASP A 19 -12.30 -7.73 2.10
C ASP A 19 -11.60 -7.68 0.73
N ASP A 20 -12.34 -7.29 -0.31
CA ASP A 20 -11.74 -6.98 -1.60
C ASP A 20 -10.79 -5.79 -1.43
N LEU A 21 -9.52 -6.09 -1.22
CA LEU A 21 -8.46 -5.09 -1.13
C LEU A 21 -8.37 -4.32 -2.44
N PRO A 22 -8.11 -3.00 -2.40
CA PRO A 22 -8.06 -2.21 -3.63
C PRO A 22 -6.85 -2.61 -4.48
N TYR A 23 -6.94 -2.33 -5.78
CA TYR A 23 -5.90 -2.59 -6.78
C TYR A 23 -5.65 -4.05 -7.16
N TYR A 24 -6.64 -4.94 -6.96
CA TYR A 24 -6.70 -6.17 -7.76
C TYR A 24 -6.64 -5.85 -9.26
N GLU A 25 -7.35 -4.79 -9.66
CA GLU A 25 -7.25 -4.12 -10.96
C GLU A 25 -7.14 -2.59 -10.76
N ILE A 26 -6.52 -1.92 -11.73
CA ILE A 26 -6.44 -0.46 -11.79
C ILE A 26 -7.81 0.11 -12.20
N PRO A 27 -8.30 1.19 -11.57
CA PRO A 27 -9.55 1.83 -11.98
C PRO A 27 -9.57 2.31 -13.44
N ASP A 28 -10.77 2.47 -13.99
CA ASP A 28 -10.97 3.05 -15.32
C ASP A 28 -10.28 4.42 -15.48
N TYR A 29 -9.91 4.74 -16.72
CA TYR A 29 -9.26 6.00 -17.03
C TYR A 29 -10.17 7.19 -16.69
N PRO A 30 -9.63 8.29 -16.12
CA PRO A 30 -10.35 9.55 -16.08
C PRO A 30 -10.57 10.07 -17.50
N GLU A 31 -11.66 10.80 -17.73
CA GLU A 31 -12.04 11.30 -19.06
C GLU A 31 -11.00 12.27 -19.66
N SER A 32 -10.25 12.98 -18.81
CA SER A 32 -9.29 13.99 -19.22
C SER A 32 -7.91 13.82 -18.57
N TYR A 33 -6.89 14.22 -19.34
CA TYR A 33 -5.53 14.36 -18.84
C TYR A 33 -5.35 15.73 -18.18
N THR A 34 -5.08 15.72 -16.89
CA THR A 34 -4.67 16.87 -16.08
C THR A 34 -3.46 16.47 -15.24
N ALA A 35 -2.73 17.45 -14.68
CA ALA A 35 -1.60 17.15 -13.80
C ALA A 35 -2.01 16.22 -12.64
N CYS A 36 -3.18 16.45 -12.05
CA CYS A 36 -3.72 15.64 -10.96
C CYS A 36 -4.18 14.25 -11.43
N THR A 37 -4.83 14.12 -12.59
CA THR A 37 -5.27 12.80 -13.07
C THR A 37 -4.10 11.92 -13.50
N VAL A 38 -3.03 12.51 -14.04
CA VAL A 38 -1.77 11.81 -14.33
C VAL A 38 -1.09 11.37 -13.02
N ALA A 39 -0.97 12.25 -12.03
CA ALA A 39 -0.42 11.89 -10.73
C ALA A 39 -1.24 10.77 -10.03
N ALA A 40 -2.57 10.84 -10.09
CA ALA A 40 -3.45 9.79 -9.59
C ALA A 40 -3.18 8.45 -10.29
N ARG A 41 -3.03 8.45 -11.63
CA ARG A 41 -2.73 7.24 -12.40
C ARG A 41 -1.36 6.65 -12.08
N MET A 42 -0.36 7.46 -11.77
CA MET A 42 0.95 6.98 -11.30
C MET A 42 0.81 6.21 -9.98
N ILE A 43 0.03 6.75 -9.03
CA ILE A 43 -0.25 6.08 -7.76
C ILE A 43 -1.11 4.83 -7.97
N ASP A 44 -2.09 4.84 -8.87
CA ASP A 44 -2.87 3.63 -9.20
C ASP A 44 -1.94 2.50 -9.71
N GLY A 45 -0.99 2.85 -10.58
CA GLY A 45 0.02 1.94 -11.09
C GLY A 45 0.96 1.39 -10.02
N LEU A 46 1.30 2.19 -9.02
CA LEU A 46 2.03 1.77 -7.82
C LEU A 46 1.17 0.82 -6.97
N GLY A 47 -0.10 1.17 -6.71
CA GLY A 47 -1.04 0.36 -5.95
C GLY A 47 -1.20 -1.04 -6.52
N PHE A 48 -1.37 -1.16 -7.84
CA PHE A 48 -1.44 -2.45 -8.53
C PHE A 48 -0.16 -3.28 -8.41
N ARG A 49 1.01 -2.64 -8.55
CA ARG A 49 2.31 -3.31 -8.37
C ARG A 49 2.45 -3.84 -6.94
N TYR A 50 2.13 -3.02 -5.94
CA TYR A 50 2.20 -3.41 -4.54
C TYR A 50 1.22 -4.55 -4.22
N TYR A 51 -0.02 -4.47 -4.71
CA TYR A 51 -1.04 -5.51 -4.55
C TYR A 51 -0.47 -6.86 -4.96
N TRP A 52 -0.01 -6.97 -6.21
CA TRP A 52 0.47 -8.23 -6.78
C TRP A 52 1.85 -8.64 -6.29
N ALA A 53 2.71 -7.69 -5.88
CA ALA A 53 3.99 -8.00 -5.26
C ALA A 53 3.79 -8.70 -3.91
N THR A 54 2.79 -8.28 -3.14
CA THR A 54 2.52 -8.77 -1.78
C THR A 54 1.47 -9.87 -1.70
N GLU A 55 0.70 -10.10 -2.77
CA GLU A 55 -0.31 -11.15 -2.82
C GLU A 55 0.33 -12.54 -2.66
N GLY A 56 -0.19 -13.32 -1.70
CA GLY A 56 0.25 -14.68 -1.41
C GLY A 56 1.65 -14.81 -0.79
N LEU A 57 2.21 -13.76 -0.18
CA LEU A 57 3.45 -13.90 0.61
C LEU A 57 3.20 -14.76 1.85
N ARG A 58 4.12 -15.67 2.12
CA ARG A 58 4.13 -16.60 3.27
C ARG A 58 5.15 -16.12 4.30
N ASP A 59 5.11 -16.67 5.51
CA ASP A 59 6.09 -16.34 6.55
C ASP A 59 7.54 -16.56 6.08
N VAL A 60 7.80 -17.63 5.34
CA VAL A 60 9.13 -17.91 4.75
C VAL A 60 9.58 -16.86 3.72
N ASP A 61 8.62 -16.20 3.05
CA ASP A 61 8.92 -15.12 2.10
C ASP A 61 9.18 -13.81 2.87
N LEU A 62 8.43 -13.57 3.96
CA LEU A 62 8.55 -12.38 4.80
C LEU A 62 9.91 -12.30 5.51
N VAL A 63 10.41 -13.43 6.03
CA VAL A 63 11.70 -13.49 6.74
C VAL A 63 12.92 -13.65 5.82
N TYR A 64 12.70 -13.84 4.51
CA TYR A 64 13.81 -14.01 3.56
C TYR A 64 14.65 -12.74 3.47
N LYS A 65 15.98 -12.88 3.52
CA LYS A 65 16.95 -11.80 3.30
C LYS A 65 17.94 -12.15 2.16
N PRO A 66 18.33 -11.19 1.31
CA PRO A 66 19.21 -11.44 0.17
C PRO A 66 20.69 -11.56 0.54
N SER A 67 21.09 -11.04 1.70
CA SER A 67 22.46 -11.02 2.22
C SER A 67 22.44 -10.82 3.75
N GLU A 68 23.60 -10.90 4.41
CA GLU A 68 23.69 -10.74 5.86
C GLU A 68 23.14 -9.39 6.35
N ASP A 69 23.53 -8.29 5.69
CA ASP A 69 23.12 -6.93 6.02
C ASP A 69 21.88 -6.44 5.24
N GLY A 70 21.31 -7.30 4.40
CA GLY A 70 20.16 -6.97 3.57
C GLY A 70 18.85 -6.95 4.37
N ARG A 71 17.94 -6.03 4.00
CA ARG A 71 16.57 -6.03 4.53
C ARG A 71 15.85 -7.32 4.18
N THR A 72 15.08 -7.82 5.13
CA THR A 72 14.06 -8.84 4.91
C THR A 72 12.91 -8.29 4.07
N THR A 73 12.13 -9.17 3.45
CA THR A 73 10.90 -8.75 2.75
C THR A 73 9.94 -8.00 3.68
N ALA A 74 9.82 -8.42 4.95
CA ALA A 74 8.99 -7.75 5.95
C ALA A 74 9.46 -6.31 6.22
N GLU A 75 10.76 -6.09 6.42
CA GLU A 75 11.33 -4.75 6.63
C GLU A 75 11.18 -3.86 5.37
N THR A 76 11.27 -4.44 4.17
CA THR A 76 10.97 -3.71 2.92
C THR A 76 9.49 -3.30 2.85
N ILE A 77 8.57 -4.15 3.33
CA ILE A 77 7.14 -3.82 3.43
C ILE A 77 6.89 -2.74 4.48
N ASP A 78 7.61 -2.74 5.60
CA ASP A 78 7.53 -1.67 6.61
C ASP A 78 7.96 -0.32 6.04
N HIS A 79 9.04 -0.29 5.27
CA HIS A 79 9.47 0.91 4.55
C HIS A 79 8.40 1.38 3.55
N LEU A 80 7.84 0.47 2.75
CA LEU A 80 6.74 0.77 1.80
C LEU A 80 5.50 1.34 2.51
N TYR A 81 5.13 0.79 3.67
CA TYR A 81 4.04 1.34 4.47
C TYR A 81 4.37 2.76 4.95
N GLY A 82 5.61 3.00 5.41
CA GLY A 82 6.17 4.31 5.68
C GLY A 82 5.94 5.32 4.55
N LEU A 83 6.38 4.96 3.33
CA LEU A 83 6.22 5.79 2.13
C LEU A 83 4.75 6.05 1.79
N SER A 84 3.88 5.05 1.94
CA SER A 84 2.45 5.19 1.66
C SER A 84 1.77 6.26 2.53
N LYS A 85 2.21 6.37 3.80
CA LYS A 85 1.72 7.42 4.72
C LYS A 85 2.14 8.79 4.24
N VAL A 86 3.39 8.97 3.81
CA VAL A 86 3.87 10.25 3.26
C VAL A 86 3.06 10.65 2.04
N ILE A 87 2.80 9.70 1.14
CA ILE A 87 2.00 9.91 -0.08
C ILE A 87 0.58 10.38 0.27
N VAL A 88 -0.13 9.64 1.13
CA VAL A 88 -1.52 9.98 1.46
C VAL A 88 -1.61 11.25 2.31
N ASN A 89 -0.67 11.48 3.23
CA ASN A 89 -0.64 12.69 4.07
C ASN A 89 -0.48 13.95 3.23
N ALA A 90 0.34 13.92 2.17
CA ALA A 90 0.44 15.05 1.23
C ALA A 90 -0.91 15.38 0.59
N THR A 91 -1.68 14.37 0.17
CA THR A 91 -3.01 14.58 -0.43
C THR A 91 -4.08 14.98 0.60
N LEU A 92 -3.94 14.52 1.85
CA LEU A 92 -4.80 14.91 2.97
C LEU A 92 -4.40 16.25 3.58
N LYS A 93 -3.30 16.86 3.11
CA LYS A 93 -2.70 18.08 3.66
C LYS A 93 -2.41 17.96 5.16
N LYS A 94 -1.90 16.80 5.56
CA LYS A 94 -1.53 16.48 6.94
C LYS A 94 -0.01 16.44 7.10
N PRO A 95 0.52 16.89 8.24
CA PRO A 95 1.93 16.72 8.56
C PRO A 95 2.28 15.26 8.77
N ASN A 96 3.49 14.90 8.35
CA ASN A 96 4.17 13.69 8.75
C ASN A 96 4.89 13.97 10.06
N SER A 97 4.26 13.64 11.17
CA SER A 97 4.86 13.68 12.50
C SER A 97 5.55 12.35 12.81
N GLY A 98 6.75 12.41 13.38
CA GLY A 98 7.40 11.22 13.93
C GLY A 98 6.65 10.74 15.19
N GLY A 99 6.58 9.42 15.38
CA GLY A 99 5.99 8.81 16.58
C GLY A 99 6.11 7.29 16.55
N ASP A 100 5.95 6.68 17.72
CA ASP A 100 5.86 5.23 17.84
C ASP A 100 4.54 4.77 17.22
N GLU A 101 4.62 3.87 16.25
CA GLU A 101 3.45 3.26 15.65
C GLU A 101 3.11 1.97 16.37
N ALA A 102 1.82 1.70 16.51
CA ALA A 102 1.37 0.42 17.02
C ALA A 102 1.96 -0.69 16.14
N GLU A 103 2.40 -1.78 16.78
CA GLU A 103 2.77 -2.97 16.04
C GLU A 103 1.57 -3.46 15.23
N MET A 104 1.83 -3.79 13.97
CA MET A 104 0.83 -4.26 13.02
C MET A 104 1.28 -5.57 12.40
N THR A 105 0.32 -6.45 12.15
CA THR A 105 0.57 -7.65 11.36
C THR A 105 0.86 -7.30 9.90
N PHE A 106 1.43 -8.26 9.15
CA PHE A 106 1.63 -8.11 7.71
C PHE A 106 0.32 -7.82 6.98
N ALA A 107 -0.77 -8.53 7.30
CA ALA A 107 -2.05 -8.37 6.64
C ALA A 107 -2.63 -6.96 6.84
N GLU A 108 -2.54 -6.42 8.05
CA GLU A 108 -3.02 -5.07 8.35
C GLU A 108 -2.17 -4.00 7.67
N LYS A 109 -0.84 -4.15 7.67
CA LYS A 109 0.07 -3.24 6.95
C LYS A 109 -0.22 -3.24 5.45
N ARG A 110 -0.42 -4.42 4.86
CA ARG A 110 -0.78 -4.58 3.45
C ARG A 110 -2.07 -3.85 3.13
N LYS A 111 -3.12 -4.08 3.93
CA LYS A 111 -4.43 -3.43 3.76
C LYS A 111 -4.30 -1.91 3.83
N LYS A 112 -3.69 -1.37 4.88
CA LYS A 112 -3.52 0.08 5.05
C LYS A 112 -2.67 0.71 3.95
N THR A 113 -1.62 0.03 3.48
CA THR A 113 -0.77 0.53 2.39
C THR A 113 -1.59 0.71 1.10
N LEU A 114 -2.40 -0.30 0.75
CA LEU A 114 -3.29 -0.26 -0.41
C LEU A 114 -4.38 0.81 -0.27
N GLU A 115 -4.98 0.94 0.91
CA GLU A 115 -5.96 1.99 1.23
C GLU A 115 -5.37 3.40 1.15
N ASN A 116 -4.12 3.60 1.61
CA ASN A 116 -3.41 4.86 1.52
C ASN A 116 -3.19 5.27 0.06
N PHE A 117 -2.70 4.35 -0.77
CA PHE A 117 -2.55 4.61 -2.21
C PHE A 117 -3.88 4.93 -2.87
N LYS A 118 -4.95 4.19 -2.55
CA LYS A 118 -6.30 4.44 -3.09
C LYS A 118 -6.81 5.81 -2.69
N THR A 119 -6.70 6.15 -1.42
CA THR A 119 -7.14 7.44 -0.89
C THR A 119 -6.40 8.59 -1.57
N ALA A 120 -5.08 8.48 -1.71
CA ALA A 120 -4.27 9.50 -2.37
C ALA A 120 -4.66 9.69 -3.84
N ALA A 121 -4.80 8.60 -4.59
CA ALA A 121 -5.21 8.65 -5.99
C ALA A 121 -6.63 9.22 -6.17
N ASP A 122 -7.57 8.84 -5.29
CA ASP A 122 -8.95 9.32 -5.33
C ASP A 122 -9.08 10.81 -5.02
N ILE A 123 -8.27 11.35 -4.11
CA ILE A 123 -8.22 12.80 -3.82
C ILE A 123 -7.65 13.56 -5.01
N LEU A 124 -6.52 13.11 -5.56
CA LEU A 124 -5.89 13.74 -6.72
C LEU A 124 -6.84 13.75 -7.92
N ARG A 125 -7.52 12.64 -8.19
CA ARG A 125 -8.45 12.54 -9.33
C ARG A 125 -9.63 13.51 -9.26
N LYS A 126 -10.00 13.97 -8.05
CA LYS A 126 -11.09 14.94 -7.81
C LYS A 126 -10.60 16.39 -7.70
N SER A 127 -9.31 16.63 -7.93
CA SER A 127 -8.68 17.93 -7.73
C SER A 127 -8.14 18.49 -9.03
N ASP A 128 -8.24 19.81 -9.20
CA ASP A 128 -7.80 20.49 -10.43
C ASP A 128 -6.41 21.12 -10.31
N ASP A 129 -5.94 21.35 -9.08
CA ASP A 129 -4.66 22.01 -8.80
C ASP A 129 -3.75 21.09 -7.99
N LEU A 130 -2.62 20.70 -8.58
CA LEU A 130 -1.63 19.84 -7.92
C LEU A 130 -0.78 20.60 -6.89
N SER A 131 -0.66 21.93 -7.04
CA SER A 131 0.21 22.76 -6.20
C SER A 131 -0.28 22.89 -4.76
N GLN A 132 -1.56 22.61 -4.52
CA GLN A 132 -2.15 22.61 -3.17
C GLN A 132 -1.69 21.44 -2.29
N PHE A 133 -1.03 20.43 -2.87
CA PHE A 133 -0.58 19.24 -2.17
C PHE A 133 0.92 19.36 -1.86
N THR A 134 1.23 19.67 -0.61
CA THR A 134 2.62 19.78 -0.12
C THR A 134 2.95 18.62 0.81
N LEU A 135 4.22 18.22 0.85
CA LEU A 135 4.73 17.34 1.90
C LEU A 135 5.10 18.21 3.07
N ILE A 136 4.47 17.96 4.21
CA ILE A 136 4.74 18.67 5.46
C ILE A 136 5.41 17.67 6.39
N PHE A 137 6.56 18.02 6.95
CA PHE A 137 7.27 17.21 7.94
C PHE A 137 7.43 18.00 9.24
N GLU A 138 6.97 17.43 10.33
CA GLU A 138 7.05 18.02 11.67
C GLU A 138 7.97 17.21 12.57
N ARG A 139 9.02 17.84 13.10
CA ARG A 139 9.97 17.20 14.01
C ARG A 139 10.49 18.20 15.03
N GLY A 140 10.35 17.88 16.31
CA GLY A 140 10.92 18.67 17.41
C GLY A 140 10.44 20.12 17.44
N GLY A 141 9.18 20.37 17.06
CA GLY A 141 8.59 21.72 17.01
C GLY A 141 8.91 22.52 15.74
N ASN A 142 9.69 21.98 14.80
CA ASN A 142 9.94 22.60 13.50
C ASN A 142 9.10 21.94 12.41
N SER A 143 8.63 22.74 11.45
CA SER A 143 7.96 22.28 10.24
C SER A 143 8.80 22.60 9.01
N SER A 144 8.82 21.68 8.05
CA SER A 144 9.41 21.87 6.73
C SER A 144 8.41 21.43 5.67
N GLU A 145 8.31 22.22 4.61
CA GLU A 145 7.36 21.99 3.53
C GLU A 145 8.06 21.84 2.18
N PHE A 146 7.58 20.89 1.38
CA PHE A 146 8.09 20.62 0.04
C PHE A 146 6.94 20.53 -0.96
N PRO A 147 7.13 21.00 -2.21
CA PRO A 147 6.10 20.90 -3.23
C PRO A 147 5.85 19.44 -3.65
N PHE A 148 4.72 19.18 -4.31
CA PHE A 148 4.34 17.83 -4.75
C PHE A 148 5.39 17.11 -5.62
N TRP A 149 6.25 17.86 -6.32
CA TRP A 149 7.39 17.28 -7.06
C TRP A 149 8.25 16.36 -6.20
N ASN A 150 8.44 16.70 -4.93
CA ASN A 150 9.18 15.87 -3.99
C ASN A 150 8.43 14.58 -3.61
N ASN A 151 7.09 14.57 -3.71
CA ASN A 151 6.29 13.35 -3.54
C ASN A 151 6.59 12.34 -4.65
N ILE A 152 6.67 12.87 -5.88
CA ILE A 152 6.98 12.07 -7.07
C ILE A 152 8.39 11.50 -6.95
N ASN A 153 9.39 12.38 -6.80
CA ASN A 153 10.79 11.98 -6.81
C ASN A 153 11.19 11.05 -5.66
N GLY A 154 10.59 11.26 -4.49
CA GLY A 154 10.88 10.47 -3.29
C GLY A 154 9.83 9.38 -3.10
N PRO A 155 8.79 9.62 -2.28
CA PRO A 155 7.88 8.56 -1.85
C PRO A 155 7.27 7.69 -2.95
N ILE A 156 6.79 8.27 -4.05
CA ILE A 156 6.12 7.52 -5.12
C ILE A 156 7.11 6.63 -5.88
N GLU A 157 8.19 7.21 -6.41
CA GLU A 157 9.19 6.44 -7.18
C GLU A 157 9.96 5.45 -6.29
N ASP A 158 10.29 5.82 -5.05
CA ASP A 158 10.94 4.90 -4.09
C ASP A 158 10.02 3.72 -3.73
N ALA A 159 8.71 3.94 -3.63
CA ALA A 159 7.77 2.85 -3.41
C ALA A 159 7.67 1.91 -4.63
N VAL A 160 7.72 2.44 -5.86
CA VAL A 160 7.79 1.61 -7.07
C VAL A 160 9.09 0.79 -7.08
N TRP A 161 10.21 1.42 -6.74
CA TRP A 161 11.53 0.79 -6.64
C TRP A 161 11.51 -0.38 -5.65
N HIS A 162 10.97 -0.16 -4.45
CA HIS A 162 10.90 -1.18 -3.41
C HIS A 162 9.87 -2.28 -3.69
N CYS A 163 8.80 -2.03 -4.45
CA CYS A 163 7.95 -3.09 -4.97
C CYS A 163 8.74 -4.08 -5.86
N GLY A 164 9.68 -3.57 -6.66
CA GLY A 164 10.59 -4.40 -7.46
C GLY A 164 11.48 -5.31 -6.60
N GLN A 165 11.92 -4.81 -5.44
CA GLN A 165 12.68 -5.63 -4.47
C GLN A 165 11.82 -6.74 -3.88
N VAL A 166 10.58 -6.45 -3.46
CA VAL A 166 9.66 -7.48 -2.95
C VAL A 166 9.47 -8.60 -3.98
N VAL A 167 9.30 -8.25 -5.26
CA VAL A 167 9.18 -9.21 -6.37
C VAL A 167 10.44 -10.09 -6.53
N LEU A 168 11.63 -9.50 -6.38
CA LEU A 168 12.89 -10.23 -6.44
C LEU A 168 13.03 -11.19 -5.23
N LEU A 169 12.77 -10.70 -4.02
CA LEU A 169 12.92 -11.45 -2.78
C LEU A 169 11.96 -12.64 -2.72
N ARG A 170 10.68 -12.44 -3.07
CA ARG A 170 9.71 -13.55 -3.13
C ARG A 170 10.11 -14.62 -4.15
N ARG A 171 10.70 -14.22 -5.29
CA ARG A 171 11.21 -15.19 -6.27
C ARG A 171 12.35 -16.00 -5.68
N ALA A 172 13.27 -15.35 -4.98
CA ALA A 172 14.41 -16.00 -4.35
C ALA A 172 14.00 -16.95 -3.21
N SER A 173 12.88 -16.67 -2.52
CA SER A 173 12.27 -17.58 -1.52
C SER A 173 11.33 -18.64 -2.13
N GLY A 174 11.31 -18.80 -3.46
CA GLY A 174 10.55 -19.85 -4.15
C GLY A 174 9.07 -19.54 -4.37
N ASN A 175 8.65 -18.27 -4.25
CA ASN A 175 7.29 -17.80 -4.50
C ASN A 175 7.29 -16.73 -5.62
N PRO A 176 7.33 -17.12 -6.91
CA PRO A 176 7.44 -16.17 -8.01
C PRO A 176 6.19 -15.28 -8.15
N PHE A 177 6.40 -14.07 -8.69
CA PHE A 177 5.32 -13.12 -9.02
C PHE A 177 4.32 -13.71 -10.02
N ASN A 178 3.04 -13.37 -9.86
CA ASN A 178 1.96 -13.85 -10.73
C ASN A 178 2.14 -13.34 -12.17
N SER A 179 2.48 -14.25 -13.09
CA SER A 179 2.71 -13.93 -14.51
C SER A 179 1.47 -13.45 -15.27
N LYS A 180 0.27 -13.67 -14.71
CA LYS A 180 -0.99 -13.15 -15.26
C LYS A 180 -1.20 -11.68 -14.93
N ALA A 181 -0.58 -11.12 -13.88
CA ALA A 181 -0.72 -9.71 -13.53
C ALA A 181 -0.03 -8.82 -14.56
N SER A 182 -0.82 -8.20 -15.44
CA SER A 182 -0.31 -7.33 -16.50
C SER A 182 -0.12 -5.92 -15.98
N VAL A 183 1.12 -5.55 -15.63
CA VAL A 183 1.46 -4.19 -15.18
C VAL A 183 1.20 -3.11 -16.23
N PHE A 184 1.16 -3.49 -17.51
CA PHE A 184 0.82 -2.59 -18.61
C PHE A 184 -0.70 -2.36 -18.72
N MET A 185 -1.49 -3.44 -18.63
CA MET A 185 -2.96 -3.35 -18.75
C MET A 185 -3.63 -2.95 -17.43
N GLY A 186 -2.93 -3.04 -16.30
CA GLY A 186 -3.49 -2.78 -14.98
C GLY A 186 -4.50 -3.82 -14.50
N LYS A 187 -4.47 -5.04 -15.04
CA LYS A 187 -5.38 -6.13 -14.70
C LYS A 187 -4.78 -7.50 -15.02
N LEU A 188 -5.49 -8.57 -14.67
CA LEU A 188 -5.07 -9.92 -15.06
C LEU A 188 -5.24 -10.15 -16.57
N ARG A 189 -4.34 -10.95 -17.14
CA ARG A 189 -4.48 -11.52 -18.47
C ARG A 189 -5.55 -12.62 -18.44
N ASN A 190 -6.38 -12.63 -19.47
CA ASN A 190 -7.30 -13.74 -19.77
C ASN A 190 -6.51 -15.02 -20.09
#